data_AF-A0AAE3ZG59-F1
#
_entry.id   AF-A0AAE3ZG59-F1
#
_cell.length_a   1.000
_cell.length_b   1.000
_cell.length_c   1.000
_cell.angle_alpha   90.00
_cell.angle_beta   90.00
_cell.angle_gamma   90.00
#
_symmetry.space_group_name_H-M   'P 1'
#
loop_
_entity.id
_entity.type
_entity.pdbx_description
1 polymer ?
#
loop_
_entity_poly.entity_id
_entity_poly.type
_entity_poly.pdbx_seq_one_letter_code
_entity_poly.pdbx_strand_id
1 'polypeptide(L)'
;MTITAVWPISSSEDPNAGDGRTVTEPEEIDDLIRRLSEPNAGPATIWHEGREPAEADTEMLDHDVLAVVHNGYGYLAYIDAGNDFAVLDGDADSPGCEGEDIDFPEGSGVSTGVLAEALREFLRTGQRPTSVHWQPMEI
;
A
#
# COMPACT_ATOMS: atom_id res chain seq x y z
N MET A 1 -13.92 -0.16 10.58
CA MET A 1 -13.33 -1.15 9.64
C MET A 1 -11.88 -1.33 10.06
N THR A 2 -11.32 -2.50 9.81
CA THR A 2 -9.98 -2.86 10.30
C THR A 2 -9.15 -3.30 9.11
N ILE A 3 -7.93 -2.78 9.01
CA ILE A 3 -6.95 -3.27 8.04
C ILE A 3 -5.76 -3.90 8.77
N THR A 4 -5.13 -4.87 8.15
CA THR A 4 -3.82 -5.36 8.56
C THR A 4 -2.83 -5.05 7.44
N ALA A 5 -1.68 -4.52 7.81
CA ALA A 5 -0.54 -4.28 6.94
C ALA A 5 0.63 -5.16 7.40
N VAL A 6 1.29 -5.86 6.48
CA VAL A 6 2.48 -6.68 6.76
C VAL A 6 3.54 -6.38 5.73
N TRP A 7 4.78 -6.18 6.16
CA TRP A 7 5.91 -5.84 5.28
C TRP A 7 7.18 -6.58 5.70
N PRO A 8 8.07 -6.91 4.74
CA PRO A 8 9.38 -7.44 5.04
C PRO A 8 10.29 -6.33 5.61
N ILE A 9 11.28 -6.75 6.39
CA ILE A 9 12.33 -5.89 6.90
C ILE A 9 13.66 -6.39 6.34
N SER A 10 14.37 -5.54 5.58
CA SER A 10 15.70 -5.85 5.08
C SER A 10 16.68 -6.01 6.25
N SER A 11 17.17 -7.23 6.44
CA SER A 11 18.11 -7.58 7.50
C SER A 11 19.16 -8.56 6.98
N SER A 12 20.42 -8.29 7.29
CA SER A 12 21.52 -9.22 7.01
C SER A 12 21.53 -10.44 7.94
N GLU A 13 20.84 -10.36 9.07
CA GLU A 13 20.82 -11.41 10.11
C GLU A 13 19.65 -12.39 9.93
N ASP A 14 18.51 -11.90 9.43
CA ASP A 14 17.32 -12.71 9.17
C ASP A 14 16.68 -12.30 7.83
N PRO A 15 16.85 -13.11 6.77
CA PRO A 15 16.28 -12.81 5.46
C PRO A 15 14.75 -12.92 5.42
N ASN A 16 14.12 -13.47 6.47
CA ASN A 16 12.66 -13.54 6.59
C ASN A 16 12.13 -12.58 7.65
N ALA A 17 12.93 -11.59 8.08
CA ALA A 17 12.46 -10.58 9.00
C ALA A 17 11.30 -9.80 8.37
N GLY A 18 10.30 -9.51 9.19
CA GLY A 18 9.13 -8.74 8.81
C GLY A 18 8.45 -8.18 10.04
N ASP A 19 7.58 -7.20 9.82
CA ASP A 19 6.73 -6.62 10.85
C ASP A 19 5.31 -6.49 10.29
N GLY A 20 4.36 -6.25 11.18
CA GLY A 20 2.97 -6.14 10.82
C GLY A 20 2.19 -5.32 11.83
N ARG A 21 1.12 -4.71 11.35
CA ARG A 21 0.25 -3.89 12.16
C ARG A 21 -1.20 -4.02 11.73
N THR A 22 -2.06 -4.28 12.70
CA THR A 22 -3.50 -4.09 12.56
C THR A 22 -3.85 -2.66 12.96
N VAL A 23 -4.60 -1.98 12.10
CA VAL A 23 -5.06 -0.60 12.27
C VAL A 23 -6.58 -0.61 12.33
N THR A 24 -7.12 -0.02 13.39
CA THR A 24 -8.56 0.07 13.64
C THR A 24 -9.07 1.49 13.61
N GLU A 25 -8.24 2.46 13.97
CA GLU A 25 -8.59 3.87 14.02
C GLU A 25 -7.78 4.68 12.98
N PRO A 26 -8.38 5.68 12.30
CA PRO A 26 -7.70 6.48 11.27
C PRO A 26 -6.44 7.22 11.74
N GLU A 27 -6.37 7.54 13.03
CA GLU A 27 -5.22 8.21 13.66
C GLU A 27 -3.99 7.30 13.81
N GLU A 28 -4.17 5.97 13.74
CA GLU A 28 -3.05 5.02 13.76
C GLU A 28 -2.30 4.93 12.42
N ILE A 29 -2.89 5.47 11.34
CA ILE A 29 -2.26 5.48 10.02
C ILE A 29 -0.94 6.27 10.03
N ASP A 30 -0.83 7.33 10.82
CA ASP A 30 0.43 8.07 10.93
C ASP A 30 1.56 7.21 11.49
N ASP A 31 1.27 6.32 12.45
CA ASP A 31 2.28 5.40 12.97
C ASP A 31 2.64 4.30 11.97
N LEU A 32 1.66 3.82 11.18
CA LEU A 32 1.94 2.90 10.08
C LEU A 32 2.88 3.54 9.05
N ILE A 33 2.57 4.75 8.57
CA ILE A 33 3.43 5.48 7.63
C ILE A 33 4.81 5.73 8.21
N ARG A 34 4.91 6.08 9.49
CA ARG A 34 6.19 6.25 10.18
C ARG A 34 7.03 4.98 10.15
N ARG A 35 6.44 3.81 10.38
CA ARG A 35 7.15 2.50 10.31
C ARG A 35 7.57 2.16 8.89
N LEU A 36 6.70 2.38 7.91
CA LEU A 36 7.03 2.15 6.50
C LEU A 36 8.12 3.11 5.98
N SER A 37 8.32 4.24 6.65
CA SER A 37 9.40 5.19 6.35
C SER A 37 10.76 4.77 6.93
N GLU A 38 10.83 3.69 7.72
CA GLU A 38 12.10 3.19 8.23
C GLU A 38 12.93 2.62 7.06
N PRO A 39 14.24 2.90 6.99
CA PRO A 39 15.06 2.65 5.80
C PRO A 39 15.19 1.17 5.39
N ASN A 40 14.79 0.25 6.26
CA ASN A 40 14.78 -1.19 6.03
C ASN A 40 13.38 -1.76 5.81
N ALA A 41 12.32 -0.96 5.89
CA ALA A 41 10.96 -1.43 5.61
C ALA A 41 10.77 -1.62 4.09
N GLY A 42 10.29 -2.80 3.71
CA GLY A 42 9.87 -3.07 2.34
C GLY A 42 8.40 -2.71 2.08
N PRO A 43 7.87 -3.10 0.90
CA PRO A 43 6.47 -2.91 0.57
C PRO A 43 5.54 -3.67 1.51
N ALA A 44 4.49 -3.00 1.97
CA ALA A 44 3.47 -3.56 2.83
C ALA A 44 2.28 -4.04 2.00
N THR A 45 1.92 -5.32 2.13
CA THR A 45 0.62 -5.83 1.69
C THR A 45 -0.43 -5.43 2.71
N ILE A 46 -1.54 -4.87 2.25
CA ILE A 46 -2.60 -4.33 3.12
C ILE A 46 -3.95 -4.92 2.71
N TRP A 47 -4.69 -5.45 3.68
CA TRP A 47 -6.03 -5.98 3.46
C TRP A 47 -7.00 -5.59 4.57
N HIS A 48 -8.29 -5.66 4.27
CA HIS A 48 -9.35 -5.51 5.26
C HIS A 48 -9.61 -6.82 5.99
N GLU A 49 -9.55 -6.81 7.32
CA GLU A 49 -9.91 -7.96 8.15
C GLU A 49 -11.41 -8.25 8.06
N GLY A 50 -11.77 -9.54 7.94
CA GLY A 50 -13.16 -9.99 7.86
C GLY A 50 -13.87 -9.63 6.55
N ARG A 51 -13.13 -9.24 5.50
CA ARG A 51 -13.65 -9.09 4.14
C ARG A 51 -14.08 -10.47 3.61
N GLU A 52 -15.25 -10.53 2.99
CA GLU A 52 -15.66 -11.75 2.28
C GLU A 52 -14.77 -11.95 1.04
N PRO A 53 -14.33 -13.19 0.75
CA PRO A 53 -13.64 -13.48 -0.49
C PRO A 53 -14.48 -13.14 -1.73
N ALA A 54 -13.80 -12.78 -2.82
CA ALA A 54 -14.46 -12.47 -4.09
C ALA A 54 -15.15 -13.70 -4.70
N GLU A 55 -14.61 -14.89 -4.46
CA GLU A 55 -15.15 -16.16 -4.91
C GLU A 55 -15.29 -17.12 -3.72
N ALA A 56 -16.43 -17.79 -3.60
CA ALA A 56 -16.77 -18.62 -2.43
C ALA A 56 -15.80 -19.78 -2.15
N ASP A 57 -15.05 -20.22 -3.16
CA ASP A 57 -14.09 -21.33 -3.08
C ASP A 57 -12.63 -20.87 -3.01
N THR A 58 -12.36 -19.57 -2.91
CA THR A 58 -11.00 -19.01 -2.77
C THR A 58 -10.89 -18.17 -1.50
N GLU A 59 -9.66 -17.99 -1.01
CA GLU A 59 -9.36 -17.00 0.04
C GLU A 59 -9.01 -15.63 -0.57
N MET A 60 -9.18 -15.45 -1.89
CA MET A 60 -8.80 -14.22 -2.58
C MET A 60 -9.81 -13.11 -2.31
N LEU A 61 -9.30 -11.96 -1.89
CA LEU A 61 -10.10 -10.76 -1.72
C LEU A 61 -10.44 -10.13 -3.08
N ASP A 62 -11.45 -9.27 -3.07
CA ASP A 62 -11.87 -8.48 -4.24
C ASP A 62 -10.90 -7.34 -4.59
N HIS A 63 -9.83 -7.18 -3.81
CA HIS A 63 -8.77 -6.21 -4.03
C HIS A 63 -7.43 -6.68 -3.45
N ASP A 64 -6.34 -6.18 -4.04
CA ASP A 64 -4.98 -6.30 -3.51
C ASP A 64 -4.34 -4.91 -3.44
N VAL A 65 -3.64 -4.63 -2.35
CA VAL A 65 -3.09 -3.30 -2.04
C VAL A 65 -1.68 -3.43 -1.51
N LEU A 66 -0.77 -2.70 -2.14
CA LEU A 66 0.63 -2.61 -1.73
C LEU A 66 1.00 -1.15 -1.48
N ALA A 67 1.62 -0.86 -0.35
CA ALA A 67 2.11 0.48 -0.01
C ALA A 67 3.58 0.44 0.39
N VAL A 68 4.37 1.41 -0.07
CA VAL A 68 5.78 1.55 0.32
C VAL A 68 6.12 3.02 0.53
N VAL A 69 7.05 3.31 1.44
CA VAL A 69 7.66 4.63 1.54
C VAL A 69 9.12 4.53 1.14
N HIS A 70 9.52 5.24 0.08
CA HIS A 70 10.87 5.23 -0.46
C HIS A 70 11.34 6.66 -0.72
N ASN A 71 12.55 6.99 -0.24
CA ASN A 71 13.14 8.34 -0.36
C ASN A 71 12.22 9.50 0.08
N GLY A 72 11.34 9.25 1.05
CA GLY A 72 10.38 10.24 1.56
C GLY A 72 9.09 10.37 0.75
N TYR A 73 8.91 9.58 -0.30
CA TYR A 73 7.66 9.47 -1.06
C TYR A 73 6.90 8.21 -0.68
N GLY A 74 5.58 8.32 -0.58
CA GLY A 74 4.68 7.20 -0.45
C GLY A 74 4.20 6.73 -1.81
N TYR A 75 4.12 5.42 -2.00
CA TYR A 75 3.62 4.78 -3.20
C TYR A 75 2.49 3.82 -2.82
N LEU A 76 1.52 3.67 -3.70
CA LEU A 76 0.37 2.79 -3.51
C LEU A 76 0.02 2.12 -4.83
N ALA A 77 -0.11 0.81 -4.79
CA ALA A 77 -0.59 -0.02 -5.88
C ALA A 77 -1.95 -0.61 -5.48
N TYR A 78 -2.87 -0.73 -6.44
CA TYR A 78 -4.22 -1.22 -6.17
C TYR A 78 -4.74 -2.05 -7.35
N ILE A 79 -5.23 -3.24 -7.05
CA ILE A 79 -5.93 -4.13 -7.98
C ILE A 79 -7.36 -4.34 -7.45
N ASP A 80 -8.36 -4.29 -8.32
CA ASP A 80 -9.72 -4.75 -8.02
C ASP A 80 -10.46 -5.22 -9.28
N ALA A 81 -11.58 -5.92 -9.10
CA ALA A 81 -12.37 -6.46 -10.20
C ALA A 81 -13.00 -5.41 -11.14
N GLY A 82 -13.07 -4.14 -10.74
CA GLY A 82 -13.74 -3.08 -11.47
C GLY A 82 -12.83 -2.22 -12.36
N ASN A 83 -11.52 -2.32 -12.18
CA ASN A 83 -10.55 -1.42 -12.79
C ASN A 83 -9.24 -2.16 -13.11
N ASP A 84 -8.50 -1.66 -14.08
CA ASP A 84 -7.13 -2.12 -14.31
C ASP A 84 -6.25 -1.91 -13.06
N PHE A 85 -5.21 -2.72 -12.96
CA PHE A 85 -4.13 -2.51 -12.00
C PHE A 85 -3.60 -1.08 -12.16
N ALA A 86 -3.46 -0.37 -11.05
CA ALA A 86 -3.02 1.01 -11.07
C ALA A 86 -2.07 1.33 -9.92
N VAL A 87 -1.20 2.29 -10.18
CA VAL A 87 -0.39 2.98 -9.17
C VAL A 87 -0.82 4.44 -9.09
N LEU A 88 -0.30 5.18 -8.11
CA LEU A 88 -0.61 6.60 -7.99
C LEU A 88 -0.04 7.39 -9.17
N ASP A 89 -0.79 8.39 -9.61
CA ASP A 89 -0.32 9.47 -10.48
C ASP A 89 0.09 10.64 -9.57
N GLY A 90 1.40 10.72 -9.32
CA GLY A 90 1.98 11.47 -8.21
C GLY A 90 2.81 12.67 -8.64
N ASP A 91 3.87 12.92 -7.87
CA ASP A 91 4.82 14.00 -8.10
C ASP A 91 5.83 13.58 -9.17
N ALA A 92 5.97 14.37 -10.25
CA ALA A 92 6.89 14.12 -11.36
C ALA A 92 8.37 14.04 -10.93
N ASP A 93 8.73 14.64 -9.78
CA ASP A 93 10.09 14.58 -9.23
C ASP A 93 10.32 13.36 -8.33
N SER A 94 9.28 12.55 -8.06
CA SER A 94 9.42 11.31 -7.30
C SER A 94 10.23 10.27 -8.08
N PRO A 95 11.24 9.64 -7.46
CA PRO A 95 12.00 8.59 -8.12
C PRO A 95 11.13 7.34 -8.34
N GLY A 96 11.56 6.46 -9.23
CA GLY A 96 11.02 5.11 -9.27
C GLY A 96 11.39 4.34 -8.01
N CYS A 97 10.58 3.33 -7.66
CA CYS A 97 10.85 2.41 -6.57
C CYS A 97 10.70 0.98 -7.10
N GLU A 98 11.83 0.27 -7.22
CA GLU A 98 11.81 -1.15 -7.57
C GLU A 98 11.30 -1.96 -6.37
N GLY A 99 10.37 -2.88 -6.62
CA GLY A 99 9.80 -3.77 -5.61
C GLY A 99 9.97 -5.23 -6.03
N GLU A 100 9.82 -6.15 -5.08
CA GLU A 100 9.94 -7.58 -5.40
C GLU A 100 8.77 -8.07 -6.29
N ASP A 101 7.57 -7.56 -6.02
CA ASP A 101 6.35 -7.93 -6.76
C ASP A 101 5.94 -6.89 -7.81
N ILE A 102 6.17 -5.60 -7.53
CA ILE A 102 5.70 -4.47 -8.34
C ILE A 102 6.76 -3.38 -8.36
N ASP A 103 7.06 -2.90 -9.56
CA ASP A 103 7.85 -1.68 -9.76
C ASP A 103 6.95 -0.45 -9.85
N PHE A 104 7.32 0.59 -9.10
CA PHE A 104 6.69 1.89 -9.15
C PHE A 104 7.50 2.80 -10.09
N PRO A 105 6.89 3.32 -11.17
CA PRO A 105 7.60 4.19 -12.11
C PRO A 105 7.95 5.54 -11.48
N GLU A 106 8.93 6.24 -12.05
CA GLU A 106 9.17 7.66 -11.77
C GLU A 106 7.87 8.45 -11.95
N GLY A 107 7.63 9.43 -11.08
CA GLY A 107 6.40 10.21 -11.12
C GLY A 107 5.22 9.62 -10.33
N SER A 108 5.31 8.38 -9.84
CA SER A 108 4.20 7.73 -9.12
C SER A 108 4.21 7.94 -7.60
N GLY A 109 5.26 8.52 -7.04
CA GLY A 109 5.35 8.80 -5.60
C GLY A 109 4.57 10.05 -5.21
N VAL A 110 3.89 10.01 -4.07
CA VAL A 110 3.22 11.16 -3.44
C VAL A 110 3.89 11.51 -2.12
N SER A 111 3.56 12.68 -1.54
CA SER A 111 3.99 12.95 -0.16
C SER A 111 3.40 11.92 0.82
N THR A 112 4.13 11.59 1.89
CA THR A 112 3.66 10.65 2.92
C THR A 112 2.34 11.07 3.57
N GLY A 113 2.05 12.37 3.64
CA GLY A 113 0.75 12.88 4.10
C GLY A 113 -0.40 12.55 3.16
N VAL A 114 -0.17 12.57 1.84
CA VAL A 114 -1.18 12.17 0.84
C VAL A 114 -1.42 10.66 0.91
N LEU A 115 -0.36 9.86 1.03
CA LEU A 115 -0.48 8.41 1.25
C LEU A 115 -1.29 8.11 2.53
N ALA A 116 -1.02 8.85 3.62
CA ALA A 116 -1.77 8.70 4.86
C ALA A 116 -3.27 8.98 4.68
N GLU A 117 -3.64 10.06 3.98
CA GLU A 117 -5.06 10.36 3.68
C GLU A 117 -5.72 9.27 2.83
N ALA A 118 -5.01 8.76 1.82
CA ALA A 118 -5.49 7.66 0.99
C ALA A 118 -5.75 6.40 1.82
N LEU A 119 -4.83 6.01 2.71
CA LEU A 119 -5.00 4.85 3.58
C LEU A 119 -6.10 5.05 4.64
N ARG A 120 -6.30 6.28 5.13
CA ARG A 120 -7.46 6.61 6.00
C ARG A 120 -8.78 6.48 5.25
N GLU A 121 -8.83 6.90 3.99
CA GLU A 121 -10.00 6.68 3.15
C GLU A 121 -10.23 5.19 2.89
N PHE A 122 -9.19 4.45 2.53
CA PHE A 122 -9.24 3.00 2.34
C PHE A 122 -9.79 2.30 3.58
N LEU A 123 -9.22 2.58 4.76
CA LEU A 123 -9.69 2.06 6.04
C LEU A 123 -11.18 2.33 6.28
N ARG A 124 -11.67 3.53 5.93
CA ARG A 124 -13.06 3.94 6.19
C ARG A 124 -14.06 3.40 5.19
N THR A 125 -13.65 3.19 3.95
CA THR A 125 -14.55 2.90 2.82
C THR A 125 -14.46 1.45 2.35
N GLY A 126 -13.34 0.78 2.58
CA GLY A 126 -13.09 -0.53 1.99
C GLY A 126 -12.93 -0.49 0.48
N GLN A 127 -12.64 0.67 -0.11
CA GLN A 127 -12.64 0.85 -1.56
C GLN A 127 -11.38 1.57 -2.00
N ARG A 128 -11.07 1.48 -3.30
CA ARG A 128 -9.99 2.23 -3.94
C ARG A 128 -10.12 3.71 -3.58
N PRO A 129 -9.12 4.32 -2.90
CA PRO A 129 -9.17 5.71 -2.49
C PRO A 129 -9.43 6.67 -3.65
N THR A 130 -10.35 7.63 -3.45
CA THR A 130 -10.71 8.66 -4.42
C THR A 130 -10.01 10.00 -4.17
N SER A 131 -9.37 10.16 -3.01
CA SER A 131 -8.55 11.32 -2.64
C SER A 131 -7.25 11.46 -3.43
N VAL A 132 -6.89 10.46 -4.23
CA VAL A 132 -5.68 10.41 -5.05
C VAL A 132 -6.01 10.12 -6.50
N HIS A 133 -5.09 10.47 -7.39
CA HIS A 133 -5.17 10.13 -8.80
C HIS A 133 -4.45 8.82 -9.07
N TRP A 134 -4.99 8.03 -9.99
CA TRP A 134 -4.50 6.72 -10.35
C TRP A 134 -4.10 6.72 -11.83
N GLN A 135 -2.96 6.13 -12.13
CA GLN A 135 -2.57 5.80 -13.49
C GLN A 135 -2.65 4.28 -13.68
N PRO A 136 -3.44 3.79 -14.65
CA PRO A 136 -3.43 2.38 -15.01
C PRO A 136 -2.04 1.96 -15.50
N MET A 137 -1.61 0.78 -15.08
CA MET A 137 -0.37 0.17 -15.55
C MET A 137 -0.70 -0.84 -16.63
N GLU A 138 -0.01 -0.76 -17.77
CA GLU A 138 -0.04 -1.84 -18.76
C GLU A 138 0.85 -2.98 -18.24
N ILE A 139 0.23 -4.07 -17.79
CA ILE A 139 0.90 -5.31 -17.34
C ILE A 139 0.95 -6.35 -18.46
#